data_AF-A0AA43BVX0-F1
#
_entry.id   AF-A0AA43BVX0-F1
#
_cell.length_a   1.000
_cell.length_b   1.000
_cell.length_c   1.000
_cell.angle_alpha   90.00
_cell.angle_beta   90.00
_cell.angle_gamma   90.00
#
_symmetry.space_group_name_H-M   'P 1'
#
loop_
_entity.id
_entity.type
_entity.pdbx_description
1 polymer ?
#
loop_
_entity_poly.entity_id
_entity_poly.type
_entity_poly.pdbx_seq_one_letter_code
_entity_poly.pdbx_strand_id
1 'polypeptide(L)'
;MTGKIFHGSLTRITDFDRTGFDCQSLPREQWEAGDYVVGQVAITRGGLSAIELRSGRLIQAIEGDSVLGALGVRHATLEIVGSWKEVAADGHMHLLTAAGLLGRATSVSRMIGVPMRVDYQGHAMRNGTKLRMKDFAKAPSKTHDYDVPTILVIGTSMSAGKTTSAKIIVRQLKRAGHRVVGAKLTGAGRYRDILAMRDAGADDIFDFVDVGLPSSVLDPEDFRPRLRDLLGLIVEAKPDLVVAEAGASPLEPYNGDTALEQIQDSVAMTVLCASDPYAVVGIMRGYQMMRPDLVAGLATSTSAGVEVIEKLSGAKALNMLNPASIPELRRLLANAVG
;
A
#
# COMPACT_ATOMS: atom_id res chain seq x y z
N MET A 1 -12.00 25.13 15.87
CA MET A 1 -11.84 23.72 16.28
C MET A 1 -11.08 23.69 17.59
N THR A 2 -11.67 23.14 18.66
CA THR A 2 -11.09 23.14 20.02
C THR A 2 -10.48 21.80 20.43
N GLY A 3 -10.50 20.79 19.55
CA GLY A 3 -9.92 19.46 19.76
C GLY A 3 -8.59 19.25 19.03
N LYS A 4 -7.80 18.29 19.49
CA LYS A 4 -6.56 17.86 18.84
C LYS A 4 -6.87 17.19 17.49
N ILE A 5 -6.20 17.62 16.42
CA ILE A 5 -6.30 16.98 15.11
C ILE A 5 -5.16 15.99 14.96
N PHE A 6 -5.50 14.72 14.75
CA PHE A 6 -4.54 13.66 14.44
C PHE A 6 -4.29 13.60 12.94
N HIS A 7 -3.03 13.76 12.56
CA HIS A 7 -2.63 13.71 11.16
C HIS A 7 -2.37 12.25 10.75
N GLY A 8 -3.30 11.69 9.97
CA GLY A 8 -3.15 10.35 9.40
C GLY A 8 -1.94 10.26 8.48
N SER A 9 -1.36 9.07 8.31
CA SER A 9 -0.14 8.87 7.55
C SER A 9 -0.25 9.19 6.05
N LEU A 10 -1.46 9.31 5.49
CA LEU A 10 -1.67 9.88 4.14
C LEU A 10 -1.30 11.37 4.02
N THR A 11 -1.17 12.06 5.16
CA THR A 11 -0.72 13.46 5.23
C THR A 11 0.80 13.56 5.40
N ARG A 12 1.56 12.44 5.39
CA ARG A 12 3.01 12.45 5.67
C ARG A 12 3.83 13.31 4.69
N ILE A 13 3.34 13.52 3.47
CA ILE A 13 4.02 14.33 2.44
C ILE A 13 3.78 15.84 2.58
N THR A 14 2.88 16.28 3.48
CA THR A 14 2.48 17.68 3.55
C THR A 14 3.40 18.52 4.45
N ASP A 15 3.25 19.83 4.36
CA ASP A 15 3.92 20.81 5.19
C ASP A 15 3.07 21.29 6.39
N PHE A 16 1.91 20.67 6.65
CA PHE A 16 0.88 21.18 7.57
C PHE A 16 1.36 21.46 8.99
N ASP A 17 2.32 20.70 9.52
CA ASP A 17 2.86 20.94 10.87
C ASP A 17 3.70 22.23 10.95
N ARG A 18 4.15 22.77 9.80
CA ARG A 18 4.96 23.99 9.70
C ARG A 18 4.13 25.19 9.28
N THR A 19 3.21 25.02 8.33
CA THR A 19 2.50 26.11 7.67
C THR A 19 1.02 26.17 8.04
N GLY A 20 0.46 25.12 8.64
CA GLY A 20 -0.95 25.04 8.98
C GLY A 20 -1.88 24.96 7.75
N PHE A 21 -3.18 24.95 8.04
CA PHE A 21 -4.28 25.00 7.09
C PHE A 21 -5.54 25.46 7.82
N ASP A 22 -6.48 26.06 7.08
CA ASP A 22 -7.83 26.34 7.55
C ASP A 22 -8.76 25.17 7.22
N CYS A 23 -9.86 25.01 7.94
CA CYS A 23 -10.87 24.00 7.62
C CYS A 23 -12.16 24.67 7.17
N GLN A 24 -12.61 24.34 5.96
CA GLN A 24 -13.84 24.89 5.39
C GLN A 24 -14.67 23.79 4.74
N SER A 25 -15.97 23.78 5.02
CA SER A 25 -16.89 22.89 4.31
C SER A 25 -17.05 23.32 2.85
N LEU A 26 -16.84 22.39 1.93
CA LEU A 26 -17.10 22.54 0.50
C LEU A 26 -18.32 21.71 0.07
N PRO A 27 -19.08 22.19 -0.92
CA PRO A 27 -20.21 21.45 -1.48
C PRO A 27 -19.72 20.17 -2.19
N ARG A 28 -20.59 19.15 -2.23
CA ARG A 28 -20.22 17.77 -2.59
C ARG A 28 -19.63 17.66 -3.99
N GLU A 29 -20.04 18.52 -4.91
CA GLU A 29 -19.62 18.59 -6.31
C GLU A 29 -18.15 19.01 -6.45
N GLN A 30 -17.56 19.62 -5.42
CA GLN A 30 -16.16 20.06 -5.41
C GLN A 30 -15.21 19.03 -4.80
N TRP A 31 -15.73 17.94 -4.24
CA TRP A 31 -14.89 16.91 -3.61
C TRP A 31 -14.25 16.04 -4.67
N GLU A 32 -12.99 15.70 -4.46
CA GLU A 32 -12.20 14.85 -5.35
C GLU A 32 -11.38 13.83 -4.54
N ALA A 33 -10.95 12.76 -5.22
CA ALA A 33 -9.98 11.84 -4.63
C ALA A 33 -8.67 12.59 -4.34
N GLY A 34 -8.08 12.35 -3.17
CA GLY A 34 -6.85 13.01 -2.73
C GLY A 34 -7.07 14.38 -2.09
N ASP A 35 -8.31 14.87 -1.97
CA ASP A 35 -8.58 16.05 -1.14
C ASP A 35 -8.26 15.75 0.33
N TYR A 36 -7.53 16.66 0.99
CA TYR A 36 -7.31 16.56 2.43
C TYR A 36 -8.55 17.08 3.17
N VAL A 37 -9.10 16.28 4.07
CA VAL A 37 -10.30 16.62 4.84
C VAL A 37 -10.12 16.33 6.32
N VAL A 38 -10.75 17.16 7.15
CA VAL A 38 -10.88 16.93 8.59
C VAL A 38 -12.22 16.27 8.84
N GLY A 39 -12.23 15.26 9.69
CA GLY A 39 -13.44 14.68 10.23
C GLY A 39 -13.34 14.42 11.72
N GLN A 40 -14.47 14.50 12.42
CA GLN A 40 -14.57 14.27 13.85
C GLN A 40 -14.92 12.81 14.12
N VAL A 41 -14.20 12.16 15.03
CA VAL A 41 -14.44 10.78 15.44
C VAL A 41 -15.72 10.71 16.24
N ALA A 42 -16.66 9.86 15.82
CA ALA A 42 -18.00 9.78 16.40
C ALA A 42 -18.34 8.42 17.03
N ILE A 43 -17.85 7.30 16.47
CA ILE A 43 -18.09 5.95 17.03
C ILE A 43 -16.81 5.13 16.99
N THR A 44 -16.45 4.54 18.15
CA THR A 44 -15.21 3.78 18.36
C THR A 44 -15.42 2.27 18.60
N ARG A 45 -16.63 1.72 18.42
CA ARG A 45 -16.89 0.31 18.75
C ARG A 45 -16.28 -0.69 17.76
N GLY A 46 -15.12 -1.26 18.11
CA GLY A 46 -14.60 -2.54 17.59
C GLY A 46 -13.43 -2.45 16.59
N GLY A 47 -12.31 -3.10 16.91
CA GLY A 47 -11.22 -3.58 16.02
C GLY A 47 -10.33 -2.57 15.28
N LEU A 48 -10.86 -1.48 14.73
CA LEU A 48 -10.09 -0.47 13.95
C LEU A 48 -10.33 0.95 14.48
N SER A 49 -10.13 1.13 15.79
CA SER A 49 -10.13 2.44 16.45
C SER A 49 -8.76 3.15 16.37
N ALA A 50 -7.85 2.62 15.56
CA ALA A 50 -6.49 3.14 15.47
C ALA A 50 -6.30 4.07 14.27
N ILE A 51 -5.70 5.23 14.54
CA ILE A 51 -5.16 6.13 13.51
C ILE A 51 -3.66 5.90 13.44
N GLU A 52 -3.16 5.63 12.24
CA GLU A 52 -1.74 5.60 11.92
C GLU A 52 -1.28 7.03 11.66
N LEU A 53 -0.46 7.57 12.56
CA LEU A 53 0.08 8.92 12.45
C LEU A 53 1.10 9.03 11.33
N ARG A 54 1.48 10.27 10.97
CA ARG A 54 2.58 10.57 10.02
C ARG A 54 3.89 9.83 10.32
N SER A 55 4.16 9.53 11.59
CA SER A 55 5.34 8.78 12.03
C SER A 55 5.21 7.26 11.86
N GLY A 56 4.05 6.74 11.44
CA GLY A 56 3.72 5.32 11.43
C GLY A 56 3.24 4.76 12.78
N ARG A 57 3.30 5.56 13.86
CA ARG A 57 2.78 5.15 15.16
C ARG A 57 1.25 5.04 15.11
N LEU A 58 0.73 3.93 15.62
CA LEU A 58 -0.70 3.76 15.85
C LEU A 58 -1.12 4.39 17.18
N ILE A 59 -2.22 5.14 17.16
CA ILE A 59 -2.86 5.68 18.36
C ILE A 59 -4.32 5.29 18.39
N GLN A 60 -4.92 5.23 19.58
CA GLN A 60 -6.36 5.05 19.74
C GLN A 60 -7.01 6.43 19.84
N ALA A 61 -7.96 6.74 18.95
CA ALA A 61 -8.75 7.96 19.06
C ALA A 61 -10.04 7.70 19.85
N ILE A 62 -10.50 8.74 20.56
CA ILE A 62 -11.76 8.75 21.30
C ILE A 62 -12.80 9.63 20.60
N GLU A 63 -14.06 9.51 21.03
CA GLU A 63 -15.13 10.37 20.53
C GLU A 63 -14.80 11.85 20.76
N GLY A 64 -15.03 12.68 19.75
CA GLY A 64 -14.72 14.11 19.77
C GLY A 64 -13.34 14.48 19.22
N ASP A 65 -12.40 13.53 19.16
CA ASP A 65 -11.11 13.74 18.48
C ASP A 65 -11.31 14.04 17.00
N SER A 66 -10.36 14.73 16.37
CA SER A 66 -10.39 14.98 14.93
C SER A 66 -9.29 14.21 14.22
N VAL A 67 -9.55 13.75 13.00
CA VAL A 67 -8.57 13.15 12.11
C VAL A 67 -8.48 13.96 10.84
N LEU A 68 -7.25 14.27 10.43
CA LEU A 68 -6.94 14.79 9.10
C LEU A 68 -6.49 13.62 8.24
N GLY A 69 -7.21 13.39 7.15
CA GLY A 69 -6.97 12.31 6.20
C GLY A 69 -7.17 12.78 4.77
N ALA A 70 -7.19 11.83 3.83
CA ALA A 70 -7.45 12.10 2.43
C ALA A 70 -8.66 11.30 1.94
N LEU A 71 -9.50 11.92 1.12
CA LEU A 71 -10.58 11.23 0.44
C LEU A 71 -10.03 10.21 -0.55
N GLY A 72 -10.60 9.02 -0.60
CA GLY A 72 -10.17 8.02 -1.57
C GLY A 72 -11.08 6.80 -1.66
N VAL A 73 -10.61 5.79 -2.39
CA VAL A 73 -11.36 4.57 -2.67
C VAL A 73 -10.58 3.37 -2.17
N ARG A 74 -11.29 2.46 -1.50
CA ARG A 74 -10.77 1.18 -1.07
C ARG A 74 -11.64 0.07 -1.62
N HIS A 75 -11.02 -0.91 -2.25
CA HIS A 75 -11.68 -2.09 -2.80
C HIS A 75 -10.96 -3.37 -2.33
N ALA A 76 -11.06 -3.67 -1.03
CA ALA A 76 -10.39 -4.84 -0.44
C ALA A 76 -11.27 -6.08 -0.48
N THR A 77 -10.78 -7.19 -1.03
CA THR A 77 -11.51 -8.46 -1.17
C THR A 77 -11.80 -9.18 0.15
N LEU A 78 -11.03 -8.90 1.21
CA LEU A 78 -11.18 -9.55 2.53
C LEU A 78 -11.42 -8.59 3.70
N GLU A 79 -11.43 -7.28 3.46
CA GLU A 79 -11.54 -6.26 4.51
C GLU A 79 -12.70 -5.29 4.25
N ILE A 80 -12.41 -4.05 3.86
CA ILE A 80 -13.39 -2.97 3.70
C ILE A 80 -13.43 -2.55 2.23
N VAL A 81 -14.64 -2.42 1.69
CA VAL A 81 -14.92 -1.71 0.44
C VAL A 81 -15.63 -0.40 0.77
N GLY A 82 -15.18 0.68 0.15
CA GLY A 82 -15.76 1.99 0.37
C GLY A 82 -15.16 3.06 -0.54
N SER A 83 -15.85 4.18 -0.62
CA SER A 83 -15.46 5.28 -1.50
C SER A 83 -15.89 6.61 -0.93
N TRP A 84 -15.08 7.65 -1.13
CA TRP A 84 -15.50 9.03 -0.90
C TRP A 84 -16.73 9.39 -1.73
N LYS A 85 -16.90 8.81 -2.93
CA LYS A 85 -18.06 9.05 -3.82
C LYS A 85 -19.40 8.72 -3.14
N GLU A 86 -19.38 7.73 -2.27
CA GLU A 86 -20.55 7.22 -1.56
C GLU A 86 -20.94 8.07 -0.35
N VAL A 87 -20.14 9.05 0.06
CA VAL A 87 -20.49 9.92 1.20
C VAL A 87 -21.74 10.73 0.86
N ALA A 88 -22.78 10.55 1.67
CA ALA A 88 -24.08 11.21 1.51
C ALA A 88 -24.07 12.63 2.10
N ALA A 89 -25.20 13.33 2.00
CA ALA A 89 -25.35 14.69 2.50
C ALA A 89 -25.21 14.80 4.03
N ASP A 90 -25.30 13.69 4.77
CA ASP A 90 -25.04 13.63 6.21
C ASP A 90 -23.55 13.76 6.57
N GLY A 91 -22.64 13.67 5.58
CA GLY A 91 -21.20 13.78 5.79
C GLY A 91 -20.59 12.59 6.55
N HIS A 92 -21.33 11.50 6.71
CA HIS A 92 -20.83 10.32 7.43
C HIS A 92 -19.78 9.58 6.59
N MET A 93 -18.60 9.41 7.19
CA MET A 93 -17.46 8.69 6.61
C MET A 93 -16.95 7.64 7.59
N HIS A 94 -16.01 6.85 7.09
CA HIS A 94 -15.27 5.87 7.86
C HIS A 94 -13.78 5.99 7.53
N LEU A 95 -12.94 5.58 8.47
CA LEU A 95 -11.54 5.24 8.16
C LEU A 95 -11.52 3.92 7.37
N LEU A 96 -11.42 4.04 6.04
CA LEU A 96 -11.27 2.90 5.15
C LEU A 96 -9.90 2.24 5.34
N THR A 97 -8.88 3.00 5.77
CA THR A 97 -7.62 2.48 6.31
C THR A 97 -7.20 3.30 7.53
N ALA A 98 -6.39 2.73 8.43
CA ALA A 98 -5.84 3.45 9.57
C ALA A 98 -4.98 4.67 9.16
N ALA A 99 -4.51 4.74 7.91
CA ALA A 99 -3.68 5.84 7.39
C ALA A 99 -4.43 7.17 7.24
N GLY A 100 -5.74 7.19 7.50
CA GLY A 100 -6.57 8.35 7.20
C GLY A 100 -7.17 8.31 5.79
N LEU A 101 -7.36 7.13 5.19
CA LEU A 101 -8.14 7.02 3.96
C LEU A 101 -9.62 7.15 4.31
N LEU A 102 -10.27 8.24 3.89
CA LEU A 102 -11.62 8.60 4.27
C LEU A 102 -12.63 8.38 3.12
N GLY A 103 -13.78 7.82 3.47
CA GLY A 103 -14.91 7.62 2.57
C GLY A 103 -16.02 6.82 3.25
N ARG A 104 -17.16 6.61 2.58
CA ARG A 104 -18.24 5.77 3.15
C ARG A 104 -17.92 4.31 2.88
N ALA A 105 -17.91 3.49 3.94
CA ALA A 105 -17.86 2.04 3.80
C ALA A 105 -19.19 1.54 3.21
N THR A 106 -19.12 0.72 2.17
CA THR A 106 -20.29 0.11 1.50
C THR A 106 -20.38 -1.38 1.73
N SER A 107 -19.26 -2.03 2.01
CA SER A 107 -19.20 -3.43 2.41
C SER A 107 -18.04 -3.65 3.39
N VAL A 108 -18.30 -4.41 4.46
CA VAL A 108 -17.34 -4.69 5.52
C VAL A 108 -17.32 -6.19 5.78
N SER A 109 -16.14 -6.78 5.68
CA SER A 109 -15.91 -8.19 6.01
C SER A 109 -16.20 -8.46 7.49
N ARG A 110 -16.83 -9.60 7.78
CA ARG A 110 -17.05 -10.06 9.17
C ARG A 110 -15.77 -10.46 9.89
N MET A 111 -14.64 -10.55 9.16
CA MET A 111 -13.34 -10.92 9.74
C MET A 111 -12.64 -9.75 10.45
N ILE A 112 -13.15 -8.53 10.28
CA ILE A 112 -12.58 -7.32 10.89
C ILE A 112 -13.62 -6.65 11.81
N GLY A 113 -13.14 -5.81 12.73
CA GLY A 113 -14.01 -4.98 13.54
C GLY A 113 -14.73 -3.90 12.72
N VAL A 114 -15.68 -3.22 13.35
CA VAL A 114 -16.43 -2.13 12.72
C VAL A 114 -15.46 -0.98 12.40
N PRO A 115 -15.45 -0.45 11.16
CA PRO A 115 -14.61 0.69 10.83
C PRO A 115 -14.99 1.90 11.68
N MET A 116 -13.99 2.66 12.15
CA MET A 116 -14.24 3.90 12.90
C MET A 116 -15.09 4.86 12.07
N ARG A 117 -16.21 5.33 12.65
CA ARG A 117 -17.04 6.38 12.04
C ARG A 117 -16.43 7.75 12.29
N VAL A 118 -16.39 8.54 11.23
CA VAL A 118 -15.88 9.91 11.22
C VAL A 118 -16.89 10.81 10.52
N ASP A 119 -17.28 11.91 11.15
CA ASP A 119 -18.24 12.87 10.61
C ASP A 119 -17.47 14.04 9.99
N TYR A 120 -17.67 14.30 8.70
CA TYR A 120 -16.97 15.32 7.94
C TYR A 120 -17.12 16.73 8.56
N GLN A 121 -16.01 17.45 8.69
CA GLN A 121 -15.97 18.82 9.23
C GLN A 121 -15.58 19.86 8.17
N GLY A 122 -14.79 19.49 7.17
CA GLY A 122 -14.35 20.39 6.11
C GLY A 122 -13.11 19.90 5.37
N HIS A 123 -12.78 20.60 4.29
CA HIS A 123 -11.53 20.45 3.55
C HIS A 123 -10.43 21.28 4.20
N ALA A 124 -9.19 20.80 4.10
CA ALA A 124 -8.02 21.62 4.39
C ALA A 124 -7.86 22.67 3.29
N MET A 125 -7.75 23.94 3.68
CA MET A 125 -7.69 25.09 2.80
C MET A 125 -6.44 25.92 3.07
N ARG A 126 -5.95 26.61 2.04
CA ARG A 126 -4.94 27.67 2.16
C ARG A 126 -5.25 28.74 1.14
N ASN A 127 -5.34 30.01 1.57
CA ASN A 127 -5.60 31.16 0.69
C ASN A 127 -6.83 30.94 -0.24
N GLY A 128 -7.91 30.40 0.31
CA GLY A 128 -9.15 30.13 -0.43
C GLY A 128 -9.09 28.94 -1.39
N THR A 129 -7.97 28.21 -1.46
CA THR A 129 -7.81 27.03 -2.32
C THR A 129 -7.78 25.76 -1.46
N LYS A 130 -8.49 24.70 -1.90
CA LYS A 130 -8.42 23.40 -1.23
C LYS A 130 -7.06 22.74 -1.45
N LEU A 131 -6.53 22.10 -0.41
CA LEU A 131 -5.26 21.40 -0.43
C LEU A 131 -5.47 19.93 -0.74
N ARG A 132 -4.70 19.41 -1.69
CA ARG A 132 -4.83 18.04 -2.20
C ARG A 132 -3.49 17.33 -2.17
N MET A 133 -3.51 16.00 -2.11
CA MET A 133 -2.31 15.17 -2.11
C MET A 133 -1.38 15.48 -3.30
N LYS A 134 -1.94 15.72 -4.50
CA LYS A 134 -1.16 16.05 -5.70
C LYS A 134 -0.41 17.39 -5.60
N ASP A 135 -0.84 18.31 -4.74
CA ASP A 135 -0.17 19.59 -4.54
C ASP A 135 1.12 19.43 -3.73
N PHE A 136 1.32 18.26 -3.09
CA PHE A 136 2.51 17.88 -2.31
C PHE A 136 3.23 16.66 -2.89
N ALA A 137 2.86 16.21 -4.09
CA ALA A 137 3.51 15.10 -4.75
C ALA A 137 4.98 15.42 -5.01
N LYS A 138 5.85 14.47 -4.68
CA LYS A 138 7.26 14.52 -5.09
C LYS A 138 7.33 14.20 -6.58
N ALA A 139 8.30 14.82 -7.25
CA ALA A 139 8.64 14.52 -8.63
C ALA A 139 10.16 14.28 -8.72
N PRO A 140 10.61 13.37 -9.59
CA PRO A 140 12.03 13.21 -9.84
C PRO A 140 12.60 14.49 -10.49
N SER A 141 13.91 14.71 -10.35
CA SER A 141 14.60 15.86 -10.94
C SER A 141 14.54 15.89 -12.48
N LYS A 142 14.32 14.73 -13.11
CA LYS A 142 14.15 14.54 -14.56
C LYS A 142 13.41 13.23 -14.83
N THR A 143 13.04 13.01 -16.08
CA THR A 143 12.56 11.69 -16.52
C THR A 143 13.69 10.66 -16.46
N HIS A 144 13.38 9.46 -15.99
CA HIS A 144 14.28 8.31 -15.98
C HIS A 144 13.59 7.10 -16.62
N ASP A 145 14.36 6.31 -17.35
CA ASP A 145 13.97 4.94 -17.66
C ASP A 145 14.19 4.09 -16.40
N TYR A 146 13.32 3.10 -16.17
CA TYR A 146 13.43 2.22 -15.01
C TYR A 146 14.15 0.92 -15.42
N ASP A 147 15.38 0.75 -14.94
CA ASP A 147 16.27 -0.37 -15.26
C ASP A 147 16.83 -1.08 -14.01
N VAL A 148 16.29 -0.76 -12.82
CA VAL A 148 16.77 -1.30 -11.55
C VAL A 148 16.24 -2.72 -11.33
N PRO A 149 17.11 -3.73 -11.11
CA PRO A 149 16.67 -5.09 -10.86
C PRO A 149 15.70 -5.18 -9.68
N THR A 150 14.53 -5.78 -9.94
CA THR A 150 13.39 -5.74 -9.03
C THR A 150 12.94 -7.14 -8.63
N ILE A 151 12.86 -7.39 -7.33
CA ILE A 151 12.15 -8.53 -6.75
C ILE A 151 10.72 -8.10 -6.51
N LEU A 152 9.81 -8.58 -7.37
CA LEU A 152 8.39 -8.26 -7.32
C LEU A 152 7.66 -9.22 -6.38
N VAL A 153 7.03 -8.68 -5.35
CA VAL A 153 6.21 -9.41 -4.39
C VAL A 153 4.73 -9.15 -4.67
N ILE A 154 4.05 -10.13 -5.25
CA ILE A 154 2.61 -10.13 -5.52
C ILE A 154 1.90 -11.10 -4.56
N GLY A 155 0.57 -11.16 -4.57
CA GLY A 155 -0.10 -12.10 -3.66
C GLY A 155 -1.56 -12.35 -3.96
N THR A 156 -2.14 -13.45 -3.51
CA THR A 156 -3.51 -13.83 -3.89
C THR A 156 -4.61 -12.93 -3.31
N SER A 157 -4.31 -12.20 -2.24
CA SER A 157 -5.23 -11.26 -1.59
C SER A 157 -4.47 -10.25 -0.73
N MET A 158 -5.20 -9.31 -0.13
CA MET A 158 -4.71 -8.60 1.05
C MET A 158 -4.39 -9.61 2.16
N SER A 159 -3.34 -9.32 2.94
CA SER A 159 -2.90 -10.17 4.06
C SER A 159 -2.40 -11.58 3.69
N ALA A 160 -2.12 -11.86 2.41
CA ALA A 160 -1.54 -13.12 1.95
C ALA A 160 -0.05 -13.32 2.33
N GLY A 161 0.56 -12.34 3.00
CA GLY A 161 1.95 -12.40 3.47
C GLY A 161 2.95 -11.56 2.69
N LYS A 162 2.52 -10.72 1.73
CA LYS A 162 3.41 -9.86 0.92
C LYS A 162 4.41 -9.06 1.76
N THR A 163 3.91 -8.26 2.70
CA THR A 163 4.75 -7.44 3.59
C THR A 163 5.68 -8.26 4.45
N THR A 164 5.24 -9.42 4.94
CA THR A 164 6.14 -10.31 5.69
C THR A 164 7.25 -10.86 4.82
N SER A 165 6.94 -11.32 3.60
CA SER A 165 7.93 -11.82 2.64
C SER A 165 8.90 -10.72 2.20
N ALA A 166 8.40 -9.53 1.85
CA ALA A 166 9.21 -8.37 1.48
C ALA A 166 10.21 -8.02 2.58
N LYS A 167 9.78 -7.98 3.85
CA LYS A 167 10.68 -7.78 5.00
C LYS A 167 11.81 -8.80 5.07
N ILE A 168 11.49 -10.08 4.88
CA ILE A 168 12.48 -11.17 5.00
C ILE A 168 13.49 -11.08 3.85
N ILE A 169 13.02 -10.81 2.64
CA ILE A 169 13.83 -10.60 1.44
C ILE A 169 14.78 -9.41 1.63
N VAL A 170 14.24 -8.23 1.99
CA VAL A 170 15.05 -7.03 2.28
C VAL A 170 16.13 -7.36 3.28
N ARG A 171 15.78 -8.04 4.39
CA ARG A 171 16.76 -8.40 5.43
C ARG A 171 17.87 -9.33 4.92
N GLN A 172 17.58 -10.25 3.99
CA GLN A 172 18.62 -11.11 3.41
C GLN A 172 19.51 -10.33 2.42
N LEU A 173 18.93 -9.49 1.57
CA LEU A 173 19.69 -8.66 0.62
C LEU A 173 20.61 -7.68 1.34
N LYS A 174 20.12 -7.04 2.41
CA LYS A 174 20.95 -6.16 3.25
C LYS A 174 22.10 -6.91 3.93
N ARG A 175 21.88 -8.16 4.35
CA ARG A 175 22.95 -9.03 4.89
C ARG A 175 23.98 -9.43 3.83
N ALA A 176 23.60 -9.43 2.57
CA ALA A 176 24.50 -9.64 1.43
C ALA A 176 25.22 -8.35 1.00
N GLY A 177 24.95 -7.21 1.63
CA GLY A 177 25.67 -5.95 1.39
C GLY A 177 25.03 -5.03 0.35
N HIS A 178 23.88 -5.39 -0.23
CA HIS A 178 23.22 -4.56 -1.24
C HIS A 178 22.59 -3.29 -0.65
N ARG A 179 22.53 -2.23 -1.47
CA ARG A 179 21.68 -1.07 -1.28
C ARG A 179 20.28 -1.38 -1.82
N VAL A 180 19.28 -1.40 -0.95
CA VAL A 180 17.93 -1.89 -1.24
C VAL A 180 16.92 -0.79 -1.03
N VAL A 181 16.08 -0.56 -2.04
CA VAL A 181 14.86 0.23 -1.90
C VAL A 181 13.67 -0.71 -1.65
N GLY A 182 12.88 -0.40 -0.62
CA GLY A 182 11.59 -1.06 -0.38
C GLY A 182 10.44 -0.22 -0.93
N ALA A 183 9.62 -0.78 -1.81
CA ALA A 183 8.56 -0.02 -2.47
C ALA A 183 7.19 -0.70 -2.38
N LYS A 184 6.13 0.11 -2.38
CA LYS A 184 4.76 -0.34 -2.62
C LYS A 184 4.17 0.42 -3.80
N LEU A 185 4.04 -0.26 -4.94
CA LEU A 185 3.67 0.36 -6.21
C LEU A 185 2.16 0.62 -6.32
N THR A 186 1.34 -0.25 -5.70
CA THR A 186 -0.12 -0.19 -5.81
C THR A 186 -0.83 -0.58 -4.51
N GLY A 187 -2.12 -0.25 -4.40
CA GLY A 187 -3.00 -0.60 -3.29
C GLY A 187 -3.66 0.62 -2.63
N ALA A 188 -4.02 0.47 -1.36
CA ALA A 188 -4.50 1.57 -0.52
C ALA A 188 -3.40 2.03 0.45
N GLY A 189 -3.28 3.33 0.68
CA GLY A 189 -2.15 3.90 1.41
C GLY A 189 -2.15 3.46 2.88
N ARG A 190 -1.01 2.93 3.32
CA ARG A 190 -0.68 2.49 4.68
C ARG A 190 0.82 2.58 4.86
N TYR A 191 1.28 3.50 5.71
CA TYR A 191 2.71 3.78 5.82
C TYR A 191 3.48 2.61 6.44
N ARG A 192 2.84 1.85 7.32
CA ARG A 192 3.38 0.64 7.93
C ARG A 192 3.89 -0.39 6.92
N ASP A 193 3.30 -0.47 5.72
CA ASP A 193 3.69 -1.47 4.73
C ASP A 193 5.14 -1.23 4.27
N ILE A 194 5.48 0.01 3.93
CA ILE A 194 6.85 0.38 3.53
C ILE A 194 7.77 0.63 4.73
N LEU A 195 7.25 1.10 5.88
CA LEU A 195 8.03 1.18 7.12
C LEU A 195 8.53 -0.20 7.57
N ALA A 196 7.74 -1.25 7.36
CA ALA A 196 8.18 -2.61 7.63
C ALA A 196 9.47 -2.97 6.87
N MET A 197 9.61 -2.52 5.62
CA MET A 197 10.82 -2.72 4.83
C MET A 197 11.99 -1.86 5.34
N ARG A 198 11.73 -0.63 5.77
CA ARG A 198 12.72 0.22 6.46
C ARG A 198 13.26 -0.47 7.72
N ASP A 199 12.37 -1.00 8.55
CA ASP A 199 12.72 -1.74 9.77
C ASP A 199 13.50 -3.02 9.46
N ALA A 200 13.31 -3.61 8.27
CA ALA A 200 14.08 -4.75 7.80
C ALA A 200 15.49 -4.38 7.29
N GLY A 201 15.73 -3.09 7.04
CA GLY A 201 17.02 -2.52 6.68
C GLY A 201 17.09 -1.83 5.31
N ALA A 202 15.97 -1.64 4.60
CA ALA A 202 15.96 -0.90 3.34
C ALA A 202 16.55 0.51 3.53
N ASP A 203 17.38 0.94 2.58
CA ASP A 203 18.09 2.23 2.64
C ASP A 203 17.14 3.40 2.39
N ASP A 204 16.16 3.20 1.51
CA ASP A 204 15.13 4.14 1.13
C ASP A 204 13.80 3.41 0.91
N ILE A 205 12.69 4.11 1.11
CA ILE A 205 11.34 3.55 0.98
C ILE A 205 10.41 4.50 0.23
N PHE A 206 9.55 3.95 -0.61
CA PHE A 206 8.62 4.74 -1.41
C PHE A 206 7.26 4.03 -1.59
N ASP A 207 6.17 4.78 -1.58
CA ASP A 207 4.89 4.28 -2.08
C ASP A 207 4.16 5.35 -2.91
N PHE A 208 3.03 5.01 -3.51
CA PHE A 208 2.24 5.92 -4.34
C PHE A 208 1.72 7.18 -3.60
N VAL A 209 1.75 7.24 -2.26
CA VAL A 209 1.45 8.47 -1.51
C VAL A 209 2.56 9.50 -1.74
N ASP A 210 3.81 9.09 -1.94
CA ASP A 210 4.92 10.01 -2.24
C ASP A 210 4.68 10.80 -3.54
N VAL A 211 3.88 10.26 -4.47
CA VAL A 211 3.45 10.90 -5.72
C VAL A 211 1.99 11.37 -5.69
N GLY A 212 1.45 11.57 -4.47
CA GLY A 212 0.19 12.27 -4.25
C GLY A 212 -1.07 11.43 -4.43
N LEU A 213 -1.00 10.11 -4.28
CA LEU A 213 -2.17 9.23 -4.40
C LEU A 213 -2.62 8.65 -3.04
N PRO A 214 -3.93 8.68 -2.69
CA PRO A 214 -4.46 8.04 -1.48
C PRO A 214 -4.59 6.50 -1.63
N SER A 215 -4.87 6.06 -2.85
CA SER A 215 -4.86 4.68 -3.32
C SER A 215 -4.61 4.68 -4.82
N SER A 216 -4.21 3.53 -5.37
CA SER A 216 -4.07 3.35 -6.83
C SER A 216 -5.37 2.93 -7.51
N VAL A 217 -6.54 3.28 -6.95
CA VAL A 217 -7.86 3.08 -7.58
C VAL A 217 -8.26 4.35 -8.33
N LEU A 218 -7.83 4.42 -9.58
CA LEU A 218 -8.06 5.51 -10.52
C LEU A 218 -7.87 5.01 -11.95
N ASP A 219 -8.14 5.85 -12.94
CA ASP A 219 -7.94 5.51 -14.35
C ASP A 219 -6.45 5.17 -14.63
N PRO A 220 -6.15 4.10 -15.39
CA PRO A 220 -4.78 3.75 -15.77
C PRO A 220 -4.00 4.92 -16.42
N GLU A 221 -4.66 5.75 -17.23
CA GLU A 221 -4.01 6.91 -17.87
C GLU A 221 -3.58 7.98 -16.86
N ASP A 222 -4.32 8.13 -15.76
CA ASP A 222 -3.96 9.00 -14.65
C ASP A 222 -2.90 8.36 -13.73
N PHE A 223 -2.91 7.02 -13.62
CA PHE A 223 -1.98 6.29 -12.76
C PHE A 223 -0.56 6.20 -13.35
N ARG A 224 -0.41 5.90 -14.65
CA ARG A 224 0.89 5.75 -15.34
C ARG A 224 1.86 6.90 -15.10
N PRO A 225 1.51 8.19 -15.28
CA PRO A 225 2.45 9.28 -15.03
C PRO A 225 2.90 9.35 -13.56
N ARG A 226 1.99 9.09 -12.60
CA ARG A 226 2.34 9.06 -11.17
C ARG A 226 3.26 7.90 -10.82
N LEU A 227 3.01 6.73 -11.40
CA LEU A 227 3.90 5.59 -11.24
C LEU A 227 5.29 5.88 -11.83
N ARG A 228 5.38 6.52 -13.01
CA ARG A 228 6.67 6.92 -13.58
C ARG A 228 7.42 7.92 -12.70
N ASP A 229 6.72 8.88 -12.09
CA ASP A 229 7.34 9.77 -11.08
C ASP A 229 7.90 8.96 -9.90
N LEU A 230 7.14 7.97 -9.40
CA LEU A 230 7.55 7.12 -8.29
C LEU A 230 8.80 6.29 -8.66
N LEU A 231 8.80 5.68 -9.84
CA LEU A 231 9.93 4.92 -10.37
C LEU A 231 11.16 5.81 -10.58
N GLY A 232 10.98 7.04 -11.08
CA GLY A 232 12.07 8.01 -11.20
C GLY A 232 12.68 8.39 -9.85
N LEU A 233 11.87 8.60 -8.81
CA LEU A 233 12.36 8.84 -7.45
C LEU A 233 13.17 7.65 -6.91
N ILE A 234 12.75 6.42 -7.22
CA ILE A 234 13.47 5.19 -6.87
C ILE A 234 14.83 5.15 -7.58
N VAL A 235 14.89 5.45 -8.89
CA VAL A 235 16.13 5.50 -9.66
C VAL A 235 17.10 6.55 -9.10
N GLU A 236 16.60 7.72 -8.70
CA GLU A 236 17.43 8.78 -8.09
C GLU A 236 18.03 8.40 -6.74
N ALA A 237 17.40 7.46 -6.02
CA ALA A 237 17.96 6.87 -4.80
C ALA A 237 19.14 5.92 -5.08
N LYS A 238 19.43 5.61 -6.36
CA LYS A 238 20.52 4.75 -6.83
C LYS A 238 20.64 3.42 -6.07
N PRO A 239 19.55 2.64 -5.92
CA PRO A 239 19.64 1.31 -5.31
C PRO A 239 20.38 0.32 -6.21
N ASP A 240 20.94 -0.73 -5.61
CA ASP A 240 21.37 -1.91 -6.36
C ASP A 240 20.14 -2.75 -6.75
N LEU A 241 19.15 -2.80 -5.86
CA LEU A 241 17.97 -3.66 -5.96
C LEU A 241 16.72 -2.99 -5.38
N VAL A 242 15.58 -3.33 -5.97
CA VAL A 242 14.26 -2.94 -5.45
C VAL A 242 13.51 -4.18 -4.99
N VAL A 243 12.94 -4.13 -3.78
CA VAL A 243 11.91 -5.08 -3.34
C VAL A 243 10.58 -4.35 -3.39
N ALA A 244 9.79 -4.65 -4.43
CA ALA A 244 8.54 -3.97 -4.71
C ALA A 244 7.34 -4.85 -4.39
N GLU A 245 6.43 -4.38 -3.54
CA GLU A 245 5.10 -4.96 -3.42
C GLU A 245 4.15 -4.36 -4.45
N ALA A 246 3.41 -5.24 -5.12
CA ALA A 246 2.25 -4.87 -5.92
C ALA A 246 0.98 -5.52 -5.36
N GLY A 247 -0.16 -4.92 -5.70
CA GLY A 247 -1.51 -5.39 -5.42
C GLY A 247 -1.71 -6.86 -5.78
N ALA A 248 -2.78 -7.43 -5.25
CA ALA A 248 -2.92 -8.88 -5.22
C ALA A 248 -3.17 -9.50 -6.60
N SER A 249 -4.07 -8.88 -7.36
CA SER A 249 -4.61 -9.44 -8.59
C SER A 249 -4.68 -8.35 -9.66
N PRO A 250 -4.47 -8.67 -10.95
CA PRO A 250 -4.67 -7.72 -12.03
C PRO A 250 -6.16 -7.38 -12.21
N LEU A 251 -7.05 -8.20 -11.65
CA LEU A 251 -8.50 -7.99 -11.69
C LEU A 251 -9.00 -7.06 -10.57
N GLU A 252 -8.16 -6.75 -9.59
CA GLU A 252 -8.49 -5.72 -8.61
C GLU A 252 -8.23 -4.33 -9.21
N PRO A 253 -9.05 -3.32 -8.88
CA PRO A 253 -8.99 -2.00 -9.53
C PRO A 253 -7.82 -1.13 -9.04
N TYR A 254 -6.73 -1.74 -8.56
CA TYR A 254 -5.55 -1.07 -8.03
C TYR A 254 -4.45 -0.85 -9.07
N ASN A 255 -4.73 -1.02 -10.37
CA ASN A 255 -3.75 -0.86 -11.45
C ASN A 255 -2.50 -1.76 -11.31
N GLY A 256 -2.69 -3.00 -10.83
CA GLY A 256 -1.59 -3.96 -10.64
C GLY A 256 -0.97 -4.44 -11.96
N ASP A 257 -1.79 -4.56 -13.00
CA ASP A 257 -1.39 -4.83 -14.39
C ASP A 257 -0.54 -3.68 -14.97
N THR A 258 -1.02 -2.44 -14.84
CA THR A 258 -0.33 -1.24 -15.30
C THR A 258 1.02 -1.09 -14.59
N ALA A 259 1.08 -1.42 -13.29
CA ALA A 259 2.34 -1.42 -12.56
C ALA A 259 3.33 -2.46 -13.08
N LEU A 260 2.85 -3.67 -13.38
CA LEU A 260 3.67 -4.73 -13.95
C LEU A 260 4.20 -4.35 -15.35
N GLU A 261 3.34 -3.80 -16.22
CA GLU A 261 3.73 -3.32 -17.55
C GLU A 261 4.90 -2.33 -17.51
N GLN A 262 4.95 -1.44 -16.52
CA GLN A 262 5.99 -0.42 -16.39
C GLN A 262 7.33 -0.95 -15.86
N ILE A 263 7.35 -2.12 -15.21
CA ILE A 263 8.56 -2.66 -14.58
C ILE A 263 8.99 -4.03 -15.10
N GLN A 264 8.20 -4.68 -15.97
CA GLN A 264 8.37 -6.08 -16.37
C GLN A 264 9.79 -6.41 -16.83
N ASP A 265 10.42 -5.51 -17.58
CA ASP A 265 11.77 -5.71 -18.14
C ASP A 265 12.86 -5.68 -17.06
N SER A 266 12.55 -5.12 -15.89
CA SER A 266 13.43 -5.04 -14.72
C SER A 266 13.11 -6.09 -13.64
N VAL A 267 12.07 -6.92 -13.82
CA VAL A 267 11.72 -7.95 -12.83
C VAL A 267 12.72 -9.10 -12.90
N ALA A 268 13.57 -9.18 -11.87
CA ALA A 268 14.58 -10.22 -11.71
C ALA A 268 14.01 -11.49 -11.03
N MET A 269 12.98 -11.34 -10.20
CA MET A 269 12.33 -12.45 -9.50
C MET A 269 10.90 -12.08 -9.12
N THR A 270 9.96 -13.00 -9.32
CA THR A 270 8.58 -12.88 -8.84
C THR A 270 8.32 -13.80 -7.64
N VAL A 271 7.89 -13.21 -6.53
CA VAL A 271 7.45 -13.91 -5.31
C VAL A 271 5.94 -13.78 -5.17
N LEU A 272 5.23 -14.91 -5.32
CA LEU A 272 3.79 -14.97 -5.15
C LEU A 272 3.41 -15.40 -3.72
N CYS A 273 2.87 -14.47 -2.94
CA CYS A 273 2.38 -14.76 -1.59
C CYS A 273 0.92 -15.25 -1.63
N ALA A 274 0.66 -16.49 -1.21
CA ALA A 274 -0.68 -17.07 -1.25
C ALA A 274 -1.23 -17.37 0.15
N SER A 275 -2.54 -17.20 0.30
CA SER A 275 -3.26 -17.61 1.52
C SER A 275 -3.73 -19.07 1.47
N ASP A 276 -3.92 -19.60 0.26
CA ASP A 276 -4.38 -20.96 -0.02
C ASP A 276 -3.59 -21.53 -1.23
N PRO A 277 -3.21 -22.82 -1.23
CA PRO A 277 -2.48 -23.44 -2.33
C PRO A 277 -3.14 -23.34 -3.71
N TYR A 278 -4.46 -23.45 -3.81
CA TYR A 278 -5.17 -23.39 -5.10
C TYR A 278 -5.29 -21.96 -5.62
N ALA A 279 -5.27 -20.96 -4.74
CA ALA A 279 -5.28 -19.56 -5.14
C ALA A 279 -4.03 -19.17 -5.96
N VAL A 280 -2.92 -19.91 -5.84
CA VAL A 280 -1.72 -19.77 -6.68
C VAL A 280 -2.08 -19.89 -8.17
N VAL A 281 -2.84 -20.93 -8.52
CA VAL A 281 -3.26 -21.19 -9.91
C VAL A 281 -4.19 -20.08 -10.42
N GLY A 282 -5.04 -19.54 -9.54
CA GLY A 282 -5.91 -18.41 -9.87
C GLY A 282 -5.12 -17.17 -10.28
N ILE A 283 -4.08 -16.80 -9.52
CA ILE A 283 -3.23 -15.65 -9.86
C ILE A 283 -2.36 -15.90 -11.08
N MET A 284 -1.81 -17.11 -11.24
CA MET A 284 -1.10 -17.48 -12.47
C MET A 284 -1.96 -17.26 -13.71
N ARG A 285 -3.22 -17.73 -13.68
CA ARG A 285 -4.17 -17.50 -14.78
C ARG A 285 -4.51 -16.01 -14.95
N GLY A 286 -4.73 -15.29 -13.85
CA GLY A 286 -5.09 -13.87 -13.86
C GLY A 286 -4.02 -12.99 -14.52
N TYR A 287 -2.75 -13.19 -14.19
CA TYR A 287 -1.63 -12.46 -14.81
C TYR A 287 -1.15 -13.06 -16.14
N GLN A 288 -1.78 -14.13 -16.64
CA GLN A 288 -1.25 -14.94 -17.76
C GLN A 288 0.22 -15.36 -17.53
N MET A 289 0.58 -15.53 -16.26
CA MET A 289 1.93 -15.86 -15.82
C MET A 289 2.15 -17.37 -15.94
N MET A 290 3.24 -17.77 -16.60
CA MET A 290 3.58 -19.19 -16.72
C MET A 290 3.87 -19.84 -15.37
N ARG A 291 4.70 -19.21 -14.53
CA ARG A 291 4.97 -19.61 -13.14
C ARG A 291 5.67 -18.46 -12.38
N PRO A 292 5.41 -18.27 -11.08
CA PRO A 292 6.28 -17.46 -10.24
C PRO A 292 7.60 -18.20 -9.95
N ASP A 293 8.67 -17.46 -9.65
CA ASP A 293 9.95 -18.04 -9.24
C ASP A 293 9.88 -18.67 -7.85
N LEU A 294 9.03 -18.08 -6.99
CA LEU A 294 8.83 -18.55 -5.62
C LEU A 294 7.40 -18.29 -5.15
N VAL A 295 6.80 -19.28 -4.50
CA VAL A 295 5.56 -19.13 -3.74
C VAL A 295 5.89 -19.05 -2.26
N ALA A 296 5.26 -18.10 -1.56
CA ALA A 296 5.42 -17.84 -0.13
C ALA A 296 4.06 -17.54 0.51
N GLY A 297 4.06 -17.06 1.76
CA GLY A 297 2.84 -16.69 2.47
C GLY A 297 2.22 -17.83 3.26
N LEU A 298 0.99 -17.62 3.74
CA LEU A 298 0.32 -18.55 4.67
C LEU A 298 0.15 -19.95 4.09
N ALA A 299 -0.01 -20.07 2.76
CA ALA A 299 -0.14 -21.35 2.07
C ALA A 299 1.11 -22.25 2.20
N THR A 300 2.27 -21.68 2.53
CA THR A 300 3.53 -22.41 2.73
C THR A 300 3.80 -22.81 4.18
N SER A 301 2.86 -22.55 5.10
CA SER A 301 3.10 -22.74 6.55
C SER A 301 3.35 -24.21 6.96
N THR A 302 2.89 -25.17 6.18
CA THR A 302 3.07 -26.62 6.43
C THR A 302 3.69 -27.31 5.22
N SER A 303 4.35 -28.46 5.45
CA SER A 303 4.89 -29.29 4.36
C SER A 303 3.80 -29.77 3.39
N ALA A 304 2.60 -30.06 3.87
CA ALA A 304 1.46 -30.42 3.03
C ALA A 304 1.03 -29.26 2.10
N GLY A 305 1.01 -28.02 2.61
CA GLY A 305 0.71 -26.84 1.79
C GLY A 305 1.76 -26.61 0.70
N VAL A 306 3.04 -26.73 1.07
CA VAL A 306 4.17 -26.68 0.12
C VAL A 306 4.02 -27.75 -0.97
N GLU A 307 3.78 -29.01 -0.61
CA GLU A 307 3.63 -30.11 -1.57
C GLU A 307 2.48 -29.89 -2.56
N VAL A 308 1.33 -29.39 -2.07
CA VAL A 308 0.19 -29.09 -2.94
C VAL A 308 0.52 -27.96 -3.91
N ILE A 309 1.17 -26.89 -3.44
CA ILE A 309 1.58 -25.78 -4.32
C ILE A 309 2.52 -26.27 -5.41
N GLU A 310 3.55 -27.03 -5.05
CA GLU A 310 4.54 -27.53 -6.00
C GLU A 310 3.90 -28.45 -7.04
N LYS A 311 2.98 -29.33 -6.64
CA LYS A 311 2.23 -30.19 -7.57
C LYS A 311 1.29 -29.42 -8.49
N LEU A 312 0.61 -28.39 -7.99
CA LEU A 312 -0.39 -27.63 -8.76
C LEU A 312 0.24 -26.64 -9.73
N SER A 313 1.30 -25.96 -9.31
CA SER A 313 1.88 -24.83 -10.04
C SER A 313 3.22 -25.14 -10.72
N GLY A 314 3.91 -26.19 -10.28
CA GLY A 314 5.30 -26.45 -10.66
C GLY A 314 6.30 -25.40 -10.16
N ALA A 315 5.84 -24.40 -9.39
CA ALA A 315 6.68 -23.38 -8.78
C ALA A 315 7.23 -23.87 -7.43
N LYS A 316 8.43 -23.41 -7.10
CA LYS A 316 9.02 -23.68 -5.79
C LYS A 316 8.23 -22.99 -4.69
N ALA A 317 8.00 -23.66 -3.56
CA ALA A 317 7.31 -23.09 -2.42
C ALA A 317 8.18 -23.08 -1.16
N LEU A 318 8.17 -21.97 -0.41
CA LEU A 318 9.05 -21.82 0.75
C LEU A 318 8.37 -21.06 1.89
N ASN A 319 8.40 -21.65 3.08
CA ASN A 319 8.08 -20.95 4.31
C ASN A 319 9.24 -20.04 4.73
N MET A 320 9.21 -18.78 4.30
CA MET A 320 10.25 -17.81 4.62
C MET A 320 10.39 -17.50 6.12
N LEU A 321 9.38 -17.80 6.94
CA LEU A 321 9.44 -17.65 8.39
C LEU A 321 10.19 -18.78 9.08
N ASN A 322 10.39 -19.92 8.41
CA ASN A 322 11.18 -21.03 8.93
C ASN A 322 12.68 -20.73 8.75
N PRO A 323 13.49 -20.62 9.82
CA PRO A 323 14.93 -20.38 9.71
C PRO A 323 15.67 -21.39 8.83
N ALA A 324 15.20 -22.65 8.78
CA ALA A 324 15.79 -23.70 7.96
C ALA A 324 15.67 -23.43 6.45
N SER A 325 14.72 -22.58 6.05
CA SER A 325 14.48 -22.19 4.66
C SER A 325 15.38 -21.04 4.18
N ILE A 326 16.05 -20.33 5.08
CA ILE A 326 16.83 -19.12 4.76
C ILE A 326 18.04 -19.40 3.83
N PRO A 327 18.82 -20.48 3.99
CA PRO A 327 19.91 -20.78 3.05
C PRO A 327 19.42 -20.91 1.60
N GLU A 328 18.28 -21.58 1.42
CA GLU A 328 17.68 -21.74 0.09
C GLU A 328 17.14 -20.42 -0.46
N LEU A 329 16.49 -19.60 0.38
CA LEU A 329 16.08 -18.25 -0.01
C LEU A 329 17.27 -17.41 -0.49
N ARG A 330 18.40 -17.44 0.23
CA ARG A 330 19.61 -16.71 -0.16
C ARG A 330 20.14 -17.17 -1.52
N ARG A 331 20.13 -18.48 -1.78
CA ARG A 331 20.54 -19.05 -3.07
C ARG A 331 19.65 -18.54 -4.21
N LEU A 332 18.33 -18.54 -4.01
CA LEU A 332 17.38 -18.01 -5.00
C LEU A 332 17.59 -16.51 -5.25
N LEU A 333 17.77 -15.73 -4.19
CA LEU A 333 18.02 -14.30 -4.30
C LEU A 333 19.33 -14.01 -5.02
N ALA A 334 20.43 -14.68 -4.67
CA ALA A 334 21.72 -14.51 -5.35
C ALA A 334 21.61 -14.81 -6.86
N ASN A 335 20.93 -15.89 -7.23
CA ASN A 335 20.73 -16.25 -8.63
C ASN A 335 19.91 -15.20 -9.41
N ALA A 336 18.96 -14.53 -8.75
CA ALA A 336 18.13 -13.51 -9.40
C ALA A 336 18.87 -12.21 -9.65
N VAL A 337 19.80 -11.84 -8.76
CA VAL A 337 20.41 -10.50 -8.75
C VAL A 337 21.80 -10.45 -9.41
N GLY A 338 22.38 -11.60 -9.76
CA GLY A 338 23.70 -11.71 -10.40
C GLY A 338 24.84 -11.75 -9.40
#